data_AF-A0A6G0EHX3-F1
#
_entry.id   AF-A0A6G0EHX3-F1
#
_cell.length_a   1.000
_cell.length_b   1.000
_cell.length_c   1.000
_cell.angle_alpha   90.00
_cell.angle_beta   90.00
_cell.angle_gamma   90.00
#
_symmetry.space_group_name_H-M   'P 1'
#
loop_
_entity.id
_entity.type
_entity.pdbx_description
1 polymer ?
#
loop_
_entity_poly.entity_id
_entity_poly.type
_entity_poly.pdbx_seq_one_letter_code
_entity_poly.pdbx_strand_id
1 'polypeptide(L)' 'MVPILLVSIGSFLGTVGVLVAYDPSPFCDFRDVSHPESALDSRSRCRWRLAGLVCAVLGAATVVAALFV' A
#
# COMPACT_ATOMS: atom_id res chain seq x y z
N MET A 1 -11.51 20.72 15.33
CA MET A 1 -10.07 20.35 15.24
C MET A 1 -9.88 18.88 14.85
N VAL A 2 -10.62 17.95 15.45
CA VAL A 2 -10.57 16.50 15.15
C VAL A 2 -10.76 16.11 13.66
N PRO A 3 -11.74 16.65 12.90
CA PRO A 3 -11.94 16.20 11.52
C PRO A 3 -10.78 16.57 10.59
N ILE A 4 -10.18 17.75 10.78
CA ILE A 4 -9.01 18.20 10.00
C ILE A 4 -7.79 17.29 10.26
N LEU A 5 -7.61 16.86 11.52
CA LEU A 5 -6.55 15.92 11.89
C LEU A 5 -6.75 14.56 11.21
N LEU A 6 -7.97 14.02 11.23
CA LEU A 6 -8.32 12.75 10.59
C LEU A 6 -8.14 12.79 9.07
N VAL A 7 -8.55 13.88 8.42
CA VAL A 7 -8.34 14.08 6.97
C VAL A 7 -6.85 14.14 6.64
N SER A 8 -6.05 14.82 7.45
CA SER A 8 -4.60 14.94 7.25
C SER A 8 -3.90 13.58 7.38
N ILE A 9 -4.24 12.82 8.43
CA ILE A 9 -3.68 11.49 8.68
C ILE A 9 -4.11 10.51 7.58
N GLY A 10 -5.40 10.49 7.22
CA GLY A 10 -5.93 9.62 6.18
C GLY A 10 -5.33 9.92 4.80
N SER A 11 -5.14 11.19 4.47
CA SER A 11 -4.49 11.61 3.21
C SER A 11 -3.02 11.20 3.18
N PHE A 12 -2.29 11.35 4.29
CA PHE A 12 -0.90 10.93 4.40
C PHE A 12 -0.76 9.42 4.25
N LEU A 13 -1.55 8.63 4.98
CA LEU A 13 -1.60 7.16 4.88
C LEU A 13 -1.98 6.72 3.46
N GLY A 14 -2.96 7.39 2.85
CA GLY A 14 -3.40 7.16 1.48
C GLY A 14 -2.26 7.33 0.49
N THR A 15 -1.60 8.48 0.54
CA THR A 15 -0.53 8.85 -0.39
C THR A 15 0.70 7.96 -0.23
N VAL A 16 1.14 7.72 1.00
CA VAL A 16 2.27 6.83 1.29
C VAL A 16 1.95 5.39 0.90
N GLY A 17 0.74 4.92 1.17
CA GLY A 17 0.29 3.59 0.78
C GLY A 17 0.32 3.39 -0.73
N VAL A 18 -0.18 4.37 -1.50
CA VAL A 18 -0.12 4.34 -2.97
C VAL A 18 1.32 4.35 -3.46
N LEU A 19 2.20 5.17 -2.89
CA LEU A 19 3.61 5.21 -3.27
C LEU A 19 4.33 3.88 -3.01
N VAL A 20 4.02 3.21 -1.90
CA VAL A 20 4.58 1.88 -1.58
C VAL A 20 4.00 0.79 -2.50
N ALA A 21 2.74 0.93 -2.91
CA ALA A 21 2.10 0.01 -3.85
C ALA A 21 2.49 0.26 -5.32
N TYR A 22 2.95 1.47 -5.65
CA TYR A 22 3.26 1.89 -7.01
C TYR A 22 4.64 1.38 -7.44
N ASP A 23 4.63 0.30 -8.18
CA ASP A 23 5.80 -0.19 -8.92
C ASP A 23 5.31 -0.70 -10.28
N PRO A 24 5.78 -0.11 -11.40
CA PRO A 24 5.30 -0.44 -12.74
C PRO A 24 5.74 -1.84 -13.21
N SER A 25 6.57 -2.54 -12.46
CA SER A 25 6.98 -3.91 -12.79
C SER A 25 5.82 -4.91 -12.60
N PRO A 26 5.66 -5.87 -13.54
CA PRO A 26 4.55 -6.82 -13.53
C PRO A 26 4.48 -7.58 -12.21
N PHE A 27 3.26 -7.85 -11.76
CA PHE A 27 3.01 -8.55 -10.50
C PHE A 27 3.73 -9.89 -10.46
N CYS A 28 4.48 -10.10 -9.36
CA CYS A 28 4.97 -11.36 -8.80
C CYS A 28 5.06 -12.47 -9.87
N ASP A 29 6.13 -12.43 -10.67
CA ASP A 29 6.33 -13.39 -11.76
C ASP A 29 6.63 -14.77 -11.16
N PHE A 30 5.61 -15.63 -11.10
CA PHE A 30 5.74 -17.00 -10.59
C PHE A 30 6.56 -17.91 -11.53
N ARG A 31 7.06 -17.38 -12.67
CA ARG A 31 7.88 -18.13 -13.62
C ARG A 31 9.31 -18.37 -13.19
N ASP A 32 9.79 -17.72 -12.12
CA ASP A 32 11.15 -17.89 -11.60
C ASP A 32 11.35 -19.18 -10.77
N VAL A 33 10.76 -20.30 -11.19
CA VAL A 33 10.98 -21.62 -10.57
C VAL A 33 12.41 -22.12 -10.80
N SER A 34 13.13 -21.55 -11.77
CA SER A 34 14.52 -21.90 -12.11
C SER A 34 15.60 -21.17 -11.29
N HIS A 35 15.28 -20.09 -10.57
CA HIS A 35 16.26 -19.30 -9.80
C HIS A 35 15.75 -19.06 -8.36
N PRO A 36 16.09 -19.93 -7.39
CA PRO A 36 15.57 -19.83 -6.03
C PRO A 36 16.03 -18.57 -5.28
N GLU A 37 17.13 -17.95 -5.70
CA GLU A 37 17.67 -16.72 -5.10
C GLU A 37 16.81 -15.49 -5.45
N SER A 38 16.23 -15.42 -6.66
CA SER A 38 15.35 -14.31 -7.06
C SER A 38 13.92 -14.43 -6.51
N ALA A 39 13.51 -15.64 -6.10
CA ALA A 39 12.16 -15.93 -5.59
C ALA A 39 11.90 -15.36 -4.17
N LEU A 40 12.94 -15.19 -3.34
CA LEU A 40 12.81 -14.59 -2.00
C LEU A 40 12.54 -13.09 -2.08
N ASP A 41 13.21 -12.40 -3.00
CA ASP A 41 13.09 -10.96 -3.22
C ASP A 41 11.78 -10.55 -3.91
N SER A 42 11.21 -11.42 -4.74
CA SER A 42 9.91 -11.17 -5.36
C SER A 42 8.79 -11.29 -4.32
N ARG A 43 8.86 -12.28 -3.41
CA ARG A 43 7.85 -12.49 -2.36
C ARG A 43 7.87 -11.38 -1.31
N SER A 44 9.04 -10.89 -0.91
CA SER A 44 9.17 -9.76 0.01
C SER A 44 8.60 -8.49 -0.61
N ARG A 45 8.94 -8.17 -1.87
CA ARG A 45 8.35 -7.05 -2.64
C ARG A 45 6.83 -7.17 -2.77
N CYS A 46 6.31 -8.36 -3.05
CA CYS A 46 4.87 -8.64 -3.13
C CYS A 46 4.15 -8.27 -1.82
N ARG A 47 4.73 -8.65 -0.66
CA ARG A 47 4.18 -8.32 0.67
C ARG A 47 4.23 -6.82 0.96
N TRP A 48 5.32 -6.14 0.60
CA TRP A 48 5.44 -4.69 0.77
C TRP A 48 4.39 -3.93 -0.07
N ARG A 49 4.14 -4.36 -1.31
CA ARG A 49 3.05 -3.79 -2.13
C ARG A 49 1.68 -4.02 -1.51
N LEU A 50 1.42 -5.22 -1.00
CA LEU A 50 0.16 -5.53 -0.31
C LEU A 50 -0.02 -4.65 0.93
N ALA A 51 1.04 -4.46 1.72
CA ALA A 51 1.02 -3.55 2.86
C ALA A 51 0.75 -2.09 2.42
N GLY A 52 1.38 -1.63 1.34
CA GLY A 52 1.09 -0.32 0.74
C GLY A 52 -0.37 -0.16 0.33
N LEU A 53 -0.95 -1.17 -0.32
CA LEU A 53 -2.34 -1.16 -0.77
C LEU A 53 -3.32 -1.14 0.41
N VAL A 54 -3.04 -1.91 1.46
CA VAL A 54 -3.82 -1.87 2.71
C VAL A 54 -3.74 -0.48 3.36
N CYS A 55 -2.56 0.13 3.43
CA CYS A 55 -2.40 1.49 3.92
C CYS A 55 -3.16 2.52 3.07
N ALA A 56 -3.18 2.36 1.75
CA ALA A 56 -3.91 3.23 0.84
C ALA A 56 -5.43 3.17 1.09
N VAL A 57 -5.96 1.96 1.21
CA VAL A 57 -7.39 1.71 1.51
C VAL A 57 -7.76 2.24 2.89
N LEU A 58 -6.94 1.98 3.90
CA LEU A 58 -7.14 2.49 5.25
C LEU A 58 -7.16 4.02 5.27
N GLY A 59 -6.21 4.66 4.59
CA GLY A 59 -6.15 6.12 4.46
C GLY A 59 -7.42 6.71 3.85
N ALA A 60 -7.87 6.14 2.73
CA ALA A 60 -9.14 6.54 2.10
C ALA A 60 -10.34 6.35 3.03
N ALA A 61 -10.42 5.20 3.72
CA ALA A 61 -11.47 4.93 4.69
C ALA A 61 -11.43 5.92 5.88
N THR A 62 -10.24 6.34 6.32
CA THR A 62 -10.10 7.33 7.40
C THR A 62 -10.59 8.70 6.95
N VAL A 63 -10.27 9.12 5.73
CA VAL A 63 -10.77 10.39 5.15
C VAL A 63 -12.29 10.34 5.01
N VAL A 64 -12.84 9.24 4.51
CA VAL A 64 -14.30 9.07 4.38
C VAL A 64 -14.97 9.11 5.75
N ALA A 65 -14.46 8.39 6.74
CA ALA A 65 -14.99 8.40 8.10
C ALA A 65 -14.96 9.80 8.73
N ALA A 66 -13.92 10.59 8.46
CA ALA A 66 -13.80 11.97 8.93
C ALA A 66 -14.88 12.91 8.38
N LEU A 67 -15.54 12.57 7.27
CA LEU A 67 -16.66 13.35 6.72
C LEU A 67 -17.98 13.11 7.46
N PHE A 68 -18.06 12.03 8.25
CA PHE A 68 -19.25 11.66 9.03
C PHE A 68 -19.11 11.98 10.53
N VAL A 69 -17.98 12.56 10.95
CA VAL A 69 -17.64 12.95 12.34
C VAL A 69 -17.59 14.47 12.44
#